data_AF-A0A7G9QEN5-F1
#
_entry.id   AF-A0A7G9QEN5-F1
#
_cell.length_a   1.000
_cell.length_b   1.000
_cell.length_c   1.000
_cell.angle_alpha   90.00
_cell.angle_beta   90.00
_cell.angle_gamma   90.00
#
_symmetry.space_group_name_H-M   'P 1'
#
loop_
_entity.id
_entity.type
_entity.pdbx_description
1 polymer ?
#
loop_
_entity_poly.entity_id
_entity_poly.type
_entity_poly.pdbx_seq_one_letter_code
_entity_poly.pdbx_strand_id
1 'polypeptide(L)' 'MTTKLTLTVQKSTIEKAKSYAKQTGRSLSELVEKYLETITLNEVTTVSSKLRSIVGAVKLPDDFDDAAELHDYFENKHL' A
#
# COMPACT_ATOMS: atom_id res chain seq x y z
N MET A 1 2.19 -19.77 -14.58
CA MET A 1 2.12 -19.60 -16.05
C MET A 1 1.76 -18.15 -16.32
N THR A 2 2.43 -17.48 -17.26
CA THR A 2 2.10 -16.10 -17.67
C THR A 2 1.16 -16.12 -18.86
N THR A 3 0.00 -15.47 -18.75
CA THR A 3 -0.98 -15.34 -19.84
C THR A 3 -1.09 -13.87 -20.27
N LYS A 4 -1.45 -13.62 -21.53
CA LYS A 4 -1.65 -12.25 -22.02
C LYS A 4 -3.09 -11.82 -21.78
N LEU A 5 -3.27 -10.69 -21.10
CA LEU A 5 -4.56 -10.03 -20.91
C LEU A 5 -4.62 -8.78 -21.80
N THR A 6 -5.62 -8.72 -22.69
CA THR A 6 -5.86 -7.54 -23.54
C THR A 6 -7.04 -6.76 -22.97
N LEU A 7 -6.84 -5.50 -22.62
CA LEU A 7 -7.86 -4.61 -22.06
C LEU A 7 -8.14 -3.44 -23.01
N THR A 8 -9.42 -3.12 -23.20
CA THR A 8 -9.85 -1.92 -23.90
C THR A 8 -10.07 -0.80 -22.90
N VAL A 9 -9.25 0.24 -22.98
CA VAL A 9 -9.29 1.40 -22.07
C VAL A 9 -9.17 2.70 -22.88
N GLN A 10 -9.71 3.78 -22.33
CA GLN A 10 -9.65 5.09 -22.98
C GLN A 10 -8.20 5.57 -23.12
N LYS A 11 -7.88 6.21 -24.25
CA LYS A 11 -6.55 6.75 -24.54
C LYS A 11 -6.06 7.72 -23.45
N SER A 12 -6.95 8.57 -22.93
CA SER A 12 -6.67 9.51 -21.84
C SER A 12 -6.18 8.80 -20.57
N THR A 13 -6.79 7.65 -20.24
CA THR A 13 -6.40 6.82 -19.10
C THR A 13 -5.03 6.19 -19.32
N ILE A 14 -4.75 5.69 -20.54
CA ILE A 14 -3.45 5.10 -20.90
C ILE A 14 -2.32 6.13 -20.71
N GLU A 15 -2.50 7.36 -21.16
CA GLU A 15 -1.46 8.39 -21.05
C GLU A 15 -1.19 8.81 -19.60
N LYS A 16 -2.24 8.94 -18.78
CA LYS A 16 -2.09 9.16 -17.33
C LYS A 16 -1.33 8.03 -16.66
N ALA A 17 -1.67 6.79 -17.00
CA ALA A 17 -1.04 5.61 -16.42
C ALA A 17 0.43 5.47 -16.85
N LYS A 18 0.78 5.79 -18.12
CA LYS A 18 2.18 5.87 -18.58
C LYS A 18 2.98 6.92 -17.84
N SER A 19 2.40 8.11 -17.63
CA SER A 19 3.06 9.19 -16.91
C SER A 19 3.38 8.78 -15.47
N TYR A 20 2.40 8.18 -14.77
CA TYR A 20 2.59 7.66 -13.42
C TYR A 20 3.64 6.53 -13.36
N ALA A 21 3.59 5.60 -14.32
CA ALA A 21 4.56 4.51 -14.43
C ALA A 21 6.00 5.05 -14.59
N LYS A 22 6.19 6.05 -15.46
CA LYS A 22 7.48 6.72 -15.66
C LYS A 22 7.98 7.43 -14.41
N GLN A 23 7.10 8.14 -13.71
CA GLN A 23 7.45 8.86 -12.47
C GLN A 23 7.85 7.90 -11.34
N THR A 24 7.21 6.74 -11.26
CA THR A 24 7.45 5.74 -10.22
C THR A 24 8.54 4.73 -10.58
N GLY A 25 9.10 4.78 -11.80
CA GLY A 25 10.10 3.84 -12.30
C GLY A 25 9.56 2.42 -12.49
N ARG A 26 8.24 2.25 -12.67
CA ARG A 26 7.57 0.96 -12.81
C ARG A 26 7.03 0.76 -14.21
N SER A 27 6.81 -0.48 -14.61
CA SER A 27 6.13 -0.79 -15.88
C SER A 27 4.61 -0.72 -15.72
N LEU A 28 3.92 -0.41 -16.82
CA LEU A 28 2.45 -0.47 -16.86
C LEU A 28 1.92 -1.86 -16.52
N SER A 29 2.58 -2.90 -17.03
CA SER A 29 2.21 -4.30 -16.74
C SER A 29 2.32 -4.61 -15.26
N GLU A 30 3.42 -4.21 -14.60
CA GLU A 30 3.60 -4.40 -13.15
C GLU A 30 2.52 -3.68 -12.34
N LEU A 31 2.15 -2.45 -12.73
CA LEU A 31 1.10 -1.70 -12.04
C LEU A 31 -0.26 -2.40 -12.12
N VAL A 32 -0.62 -2.89 -13.30
CA VAL A 32 -1.89 -3.59 -13.51
C VAL A 32 -1.89 -4.94 -12.79
N GLU A 33 -0.80 -5.70 -12.88
CA GLU A 33 -0.66 -6.99 -12.21
C GLU A 33 -0.78 -6.85 -10.69
N LYS A 34 -0.02 -5.94 -10.06
CA LYS A 34 -0.13 -5.69 -8.62
C LYS A 34 -1.50 -5.20 -8.19
N TYR A 35 -2.15 -4.38 -9.01
CA TYR A 35 -3.50 -3.92 -8.69
C TYR A 35 -4.49 -5.09 -8.69
N LEU A 36 -4.42 -5.95 -9.71
CA LEU A 36 -5.25 -7.16 -9.79
C LEU A 36 -4.97 -8.11 -8.63
N GLU A 37 -3.69 -8.33 -8.26
CA GLU A 37 -3.33 -9.10 -7.06
C GLU A 37 -3.97 -8.49 -5.80
N THR A 38 -3.87 -7.18 -5.63
CA THR A 38 -4.38 -6.49 -4.44
C THR A 38 -5.89 -6.63 -4.29
N ILE A 39 -6.65 -6.51 -5.37
CA ILE A 39 -8.12 -6.59 -5.32
C ILE A 39 -8.65 -8.03 -5.31
N THR A 40 -7.83 -9.00 -5.74
CA THR A 40 -8.20 -10.44 -5.75
C THR A 40 -7.72 -11.18 -4.51
N LEU A 41 -6.96 -10.52 -3.62
CA LEU A 41 -6.81 -10.97 -2.25
C LEU A 41 -8.18 -10.92 -1.57
N ASN A 42 -8.90 -12.05 -1.62
CA ASN A 42 -10.08 -12.30 -0.80
C ASN A 42 -9.77 -11.94 0.65
N GLU A 43 -10.74 -11.32 1.32
CA GLU A 43 -10.74 -10.69 2.66
C GLU A 43 -10.19 -11.49 3.85
N VAL A 44 -9.34 -12.50 3.67
CA VAL A 44 -8.82 -13.31 4.77
C VAL A 44 -7.36 -12.97 5.04
N THR A 45 -7.24 -11.96 5.89
CA THR A 45 -6.30 -11.89 7.00
C THR A 45 -4.87 -11.43 6.77
N THR A 46 -4.48 -10.61 7.75
CA THR A 46 -3.13 -10.34 8.22
C THR A 46 -2.32 -9.47 7.28
N VAL A 47 -2.07 -8.25 7.75
CA VAL A 47 -0.79 -7.54 7.65
C VAL A 47 0.17 -8.17 6.65
N SER A 48 0.48 -7.47 5.55
CA SER A 48 1.30 -8.02 4.45
C SER A 48 2.52 -8.77 4.99
N SER A 49 2.96 -9.85 4.35
CA SER A 49 4.11 -10.64 4.79
C SER A 49 5.35 -9.80 5.12
N LYS A 50 5.51 -8.65 4.44
CA LYS A 50 6.55 -7.65 4.70
C LYS A 50 6.35 -6.83 5.97
N LEU A 51 5.11 -6.62 6.38
CA LEU A 51 4.74 -5.95 7.61
C LEU A 51 4.62 -6.93 8.80
N ARG A 52 4.45 -8.24 8.57
CA ARG A 52 4.46 -9.26 9.64
C ARG A 52 5.74 -9.26 10.46
N SER A 53 6.89 -8.94 9.87
CA SER A 53 8.16 -8.80 10.61
C SER A 53 8.25 -7.51 11.42
N ILE A 54 7.34 -6.57 11.20
CA ILE A 54 7.26 -5.27 11.89
C ILE A 54 6.23 -5.34 13.02
N VAL A 55 5.13 -6.08 12.82
CA VAL A 55 4.11 -6.31 13.86
C VAL A 55 4.71 -7.11 15.02
N GLY A 56 4.77 -6.50 16.20
CA GLY A 56 5.39 -7.09 17.39
C GLY A 56 6.89 -6.78 17.57
N ALA A 57 7.52 -6.07 16.61
CA ALA A 57 8.87 -5.53 16.80
C ALA A 57 8.89 -4.40 17.84
N VAL A 58 7.78 -3.66 17.93
CA VAL A 58 7.55 -2.66 18.97
C VAL A 58 6.83 -3.34 20.13
N LYS A 59 7.50 -3.43 21.27
CA LYS A 59 6.90 -3.87 22.53
C LYS A 59 6.36 -2.64 23.25
N LEU A 60 5.04 -2.53 23.35
CA LEU A 60 4.41 -1.49 24.14
C LEU A 60 4.29 -1.95 25.60
N PRO A 61 4.38 -1.04 26.58
CA PRO A 61 4.02 -1.32 27.96
C PRO A 61 2.57 -1.82 28.07
N ASP A 62 2.28 -2.63 29.09
CA ASP A 62 0.91 -3.15 29.33
C ASP A 62 -0.10 -2.04 29.65
N ASP A 63 0.37 -0.87 30.10
CA ASP A 63 -0.42 0.32 30.45
C ASP A 63 -0.27 1.44 29.39
N PHE A 64 0.00 1.07 28.14
CA PHE A 64 0.17 2.06 27.07
C PHE A 64 -1.18 2.64 26.64
N ASP A 65 -1.38 3.93 26.89
CA ASP A 65 -2.53 4.69 26.42
C ASP A 65 -2.22 5.33 25.06
N ASP A 66 -2.67 4.66 23.99
CA ASP A 66 -2.53 5.11 22.61
C ASP A 66 -3.04 6.54 22.40
N ALA A 67 -4.11 6.93 23.09
CA ALA A 67 -4.78 8.21 22.89
C ALA A 67 -4.01 9.36 23.54
N ALA A 68 -3.46 9.13 24.74
CA ALA A 68 -2.66 10.11 25.46
C ALA A 68 -1.34 10.44 24.73
N GLU A 69 -0.64 9.40 24.26
CA GLU A 69 0.62 9.55 23.52
C GLU A 69 0.43 10.22 22.15
N LEU A 70 -0.67 9.91 21.44
CA LEU A 70 -1.00 10.62 20.20
C LEU A 70 -1.26 12.11 20.45
N HIS A 71 -1.98 12.43 21.52
CA HIS A 71 -2.27 13.81 21.89
C HIS A 71 -0.98 14.58 22.18
N ASP A 72 -0.13 14.04 23.05
CA ASP A 72 1.17 14.64 23.40
C ASP A 72 2.09 14.82 22.18
N TYR A 73 2.15 13.83 21.28
CA TYR A 73 2.89 13.95 20.02
C TYR A 73 2.42 15.14 19.17
N PHE A 74 1.11 15.31 19.01
CA PHE A 74 0.57 16.42 18.21
C PHE A 74 0.77 17.77 18.89
N GLU A 75 0.64 17.85 20.21
CA GLU A 75 0.94 19.07 20.96
C GLU A 75 2.42 19.46 20.82
N ASN A 76 3.33 18.51 21.01
CA ASN A 76 4.78 18.74 20.92
C ASN A 76 5.27 18.98 19.48
N LYS A 77 4.58 18.46 18.46
CA LYS A 77 4.92 18.69 17.04
C LYS A 77 4.56 20.10 16.56
N HIS A 78 3.60 20.74 17.22
CA HIS A 78 3.12 22.08 16.88
C HIS A 78 3.72 23.19 17.76
N LEU A 79 4.74 22.84 18.56
CA LEU A 79 5.63 23.78 19.27
C LEU A 79 7.00 23.86 18.56
#